data_AF-A0A356UDC2-F1
#
_entry.id   AF-A0A356UDC2-F1
#
_cell.length_a   1.000
_cell.length_b   1.000
_cell.length_c   1.000
_cell.angle_alpha   90.00
_cell.angle_beta   90.00
_cell.angle_gamma   90.00
#
_symmetry.space_group_name_H-M   'P 1'
#
loop_
_entity.id
_entity.type
_entity.pdbx_description
1 polymer ?
#
loop_
_entity_poly.entity_id
_entity_poly.type
_entity_poly.pdbx_seq_one_letter_code
_entity_poly.pdbx_strand_id
1 'polypeptide(L)'
;MYKNEKREELLGKISLCVFQMEKGSEWEPGLLFNDGTLGILDSSGNKLAKNPWDYKECPEFTVDISDLILRYKNHPVFVPRQSE
;
A
#
# COMPACT_ATOMS: atom_id res chain seq x y z
N MET A 1 -30.24 -5.55 2.52
CA MET A 1 -29.51 -4.91 1.40
C MET A 1 -28.47 -3.99 2.02
N TYR A 2 -27.21 -4.42 2.10
CA TYR A 2 -26.12 -3.50 2.47
C TYR A 2 -25.79 -2.69 1.22
N LYS A 3 -25.93 -1.37 1.31
CA LYS A 3 -25.43 -0.45 0.29
C LYS A 3 -23.92 -0.69 0.18
N ASN A 4 -23.46 -1.16 -0.96
CA ASN A 4 -22.05 -1.04 -1.35
C ASN A 4 -21.77 0.45 -1.56
N GLU A 5 -21.56 1.18 -0.46
CA GLU A 5 -20.85 2.45 -0.53
C GLU A 5 -19.46 2.10 -1.06
N LYS A 6 -19.16 2.53 -2.29
CA LYS A 6 -17.78 2.57 -2.79
C LYS A 6 -17.01 3.43 -1.80
N ARG A 7 -16.37 2.81 -0.82
CA ARG A 7 -15.36 3.47 0.00
C ARG A 7 -14.29 3.88 -0.99
N GLU A 8 -14.18 5.18 -1.23
CA GLU A 8 -13.04 5.72 -1.96
C GLU A 8 -11.79 5.26 -1.22
N GLU A 9 -10.97 4.44 -1.87
CA GLU A 9 -9.74 3.97 -1.27
C GLU A 9 -8.82 5.16 -1.04
N LEU A 10 -8.34 5.29 0.19
CA LEU A 10 -7.54 6.42 0.60
C LEU A 10 -6.11 6.25 0.08
N LEU A 11 -5.72 7.08 -0.88
CA LEU A 11 -4.34 7.20 -1.34
C LEU A 11 -3.46 7.70 -0.20
N GLY A 12 -2.28 7.14 -0.02
CA GLY A 12 -1.39 7.43 1.12
C GLY A 12 -1.71 6.63 2.37
N LYS A 13 -2.60 5.64 2.32
CA LYS A 13 -2.77 4.68 3.42
C LYS A 13 -1.62 3.67 3.42
N ILE A 14 -0.99 3.49 4.58
CA ILE A 14 -0.05 2.39 4.88
C ILE A 14 -0.69 1.52 5.96
N SER A 15 -0.64 0.20 5.81
CA SER A 15 -1.20 -0.74 6.80
C SER A 15 -0.36 -2.01 6.89
N LEU A 16 -0.39 -2.63 8.06
CA LEU A 16 0.12 -3.98 8.20
C LEU A 16 -0.76 -4.93 7.38
N CYS A 17 -0.15 -5.95 6.78
CA CYS A 17 -0.88 -7.01 6.10
C CYS A 17 -0.17 -8.36 6.27
N VAL A 18 -0.89 -9.40 5.89
CA VAL A 18 -0.31 -10.70 5.57
C VAL A 18 -0.68 -11.07 4.12
N PHE A 19 0.20 -11.75 3.41
CA PHE A 19 0.00 -12.12 2.02
C PHE A 19 0.52 -13.53 1.72
N GLN A 20 0.06 -14.14 0.63
CA GLN A 20 0.58 -15.41 0.11
C GLN A 20 0.85 -15.25 -1.40
N MET A 21 1.97 -15.77 -1.89
CA MET A 21 2.35 -15.63 -3.30
C MET A 21 1.65 -16.65 -4.22
N GLU A 22 1.33 -17.81 -3.66
CA GLU A 22 0.62 -18.88 -4.35
C GLU A 22 -0.55 -19.38 -3.50
N LYS A 23 -1.57 -19.97 -4.15
CA LYS A 23 -2.73 -20.50 -3.44
C LYS A 23 -2.31 -21.63 -2.49
N GLY A 24 -2.48 -21.41 -1.19
CA GLY A 24 -2.16 -22.41 -0.17
C GLY A 24 -0.69 -22.42 0.26
N SER A 25 0.10 -21.43 -0.19
CA SER A 25 1.43 -21.17 0.36
C SER A 25 1.36 -20.55 1.75
N GLU A 26 2.51 -20.42 2.40
CA GLU A 26 2.61 -19.79 3.71
C GLU A 26 2.22 -18.30 3.65
N TRP A 27 1.61 -17.81 4.73
CA TRP A 27 1.28 -16.40 4.87
C TRP A 27 2.47 -15.66 5.44
N GLU A 28 2.89 -14.59 4.75
CA GLU A 28 4.03 -13.77 5.11
C GLU A 28 3.56 -12.37 5.53
N PRO A 29 4.17 -11.75 6.56
CA PRO A 29 3.84 -10.39 6.97
C PRO A 29 4.45 -9.36 6.01
N GLY A 30 3.75 -8.24 5.82
CA GLY A 30 4.22 -7.14 5.00
C GLY A 30 3.56 -5.80 5.34
N LEU A 31 3.94 -4.77 4.58
CA LEU A 31 3.32 -3.45 4.62
C LEU A 31 2.58 -3.20 3.31
N LEU A 32 1.26 -3.10 3.41
CA LEU A 32 0.39 -2.67 2.32
C LEU A 32 0.41 -1.15 2.22
N PHE A 33 0.57 -0.63 1.01
CA PHE A 33 0.47 0.79 0.72
C PHE A 33 -0.34 1.03 -0.56
N ASN A 34 -1.07 2.13 -0.61
CA ASN A 34 -1.81 2.56 -1.79
C ASN A 34 -1.36 3.97 -2.20
N ASP A 35 -0.55 4.08 -3.25
CA ASP A 35 -0.03 5.36 -3.78
C ASP A 35 -0.62 5.72 -5.16
N GLY A 36 -1.73 5.07 -5.53
CA GLY A 36 -2.31 5.07 -6.87
C GLY A 36 -2.18 3.70 -7.54
N THR A 37 -1.37 2.82 -6.98
CA THR A 37 -1.39 1.37 -7.22
C THR A 37 -1.18 0.65 -5.89
N LEU A 38 -1.89 -0.46 -5.69
CA LEU A 38 -1.70 -1.28 -4.51
C LEU A 38 -0.30 -1.92 -4.54
N GLY A 39 0.47 -1.75 -3.49
CA GLY A 39 1.79 -2.34 -3.35
C GLY A 39 1.99 -2.96 -1.97
N ILE A 40 2.83 -4.00 -1.91
CA ILE A 40 3.25 -4.62 -0.65
C ILE A 40 4.78 -4.56 -0.57
N LEU A 41 5.29 -4.15 0.59
CA LEU A 41 6.67 -4.38 1.00
C LEU A 41 6.73 -5.64 1.85
N ASP A 42 7.66 -6.54 1.57
CA ASP A 42 7.95 -7.69 2.42
C ASP A 42 8.61 -7.27 3.75
N SER A 43 8.83 -8.24 4.63
CA SER A 43 9.49 -8.03 5.92
C SER A 43 10.94 -7.52 5.83
N SER A 44 11.56 -7.63 4.64
CA SER A 44 12.90 -7.10 4.35
C SER A 44 12.85 -5.68 3.75
N GLY A 45 11.65 -5.12 3.54
CA GLY A 45 11.43 -3.81 2.94
C GLY A 45 11.49 -3.81 1.41
N ASN A 46 11.55 -4.97 0.76
CA ASN A 46 11.52 -5.05 -0.69
C ASN A 46 10.09 -4.99 -1.20
N LYS A 47 9.84 -4.21 -2.25
CA LYS A 47 8.57 -4.25 -2.96
C LYS A 47 8.43 -5.59 -3.68
N LEU A 48 7.28 -6.24 -3.53
CA LEU A 48 7.00 -7.48 -4.26
C LEU A 48 7.09 -7.23 -5.77
N ALA A 49 7.86 -8.05 -6.47
CA ALA A 49 8.05 -7.96 -7.91
C ALA A 49 6.79 -8.36 -8.70
N LYS A 50 5.86 -9.08 -8.05
CA LYS A 50 4.59 -9.55 -8.60
C LYS A 50 3.50 -9.36 -7.54
N ASN A 51 2.25 -9.27 -7.99
CA ASN A 51 1.11 -9.23 -7.07
C ASN A 51 1.00 -10.57 -6.30
N PRO A 52 0.64 -10.54 -5.01
CA PRO A 52 0.35 -11.76 -4.27
C PRO A 52 -0.89 -12.45 -4.85
N TRP A 53 -1.03 -13.74 -4.58
CA TRP A 53 -2.27 -14.48 -4.87
C TRP A 53 -3.44 -13.94 -4.03
N ASP A 54 -3.18 -13.69 -2.74
CA ASP A 54 -4.14 -13.14 -1.80
C ASP A 54 -3.42 -12.32 -0.72
N TYR A 55 -4.11 -11.35 -0.15
CA TYR A 55 -3.61 -10.56 0.98
C TYR A 55 -4.76 -10.16 1.90
N LYS A 56 -4.43 -9.94 3.16
CA LYS A 56 -5.38 -9.48 4.18
C LYS A 56 -4.77 -8.34 4.96
N GLU A 57 -5.53 -7.27 5.10
CA GLU A 57 -5.15 -6.17 5.98
C GLU A 57 -5.26 -6.58 7.44
N CYS A 58 -4.29 -6.13 8.23
CA CYS A 58 -4.22 -6.30 9.67
C CYS A 58 -4.49 -4.92 10.32
N PRO A 59 -5.66 -4.70 10.94
CA PRO A 59 -6.10 -3.38 11.40
C PRO A 59 -5.34 -2.87 12.63
N GLU A 60 -4.44 -3.67 13.21
CA GLU A 60 -3.63 -3.32 14.38
C GLU A 60 -2.70 -2.14 14.10
N PHE A 61 -2.33 -1.93 12.83
CA PHE A 61 -1.52 -0.79 12.41
C PHE A 61 -1.98 -0.26 11.05
N THR A 62 -2.49 0.97 11.06
CA THR A 62 -2.83 1.73 9.86
C THR A 62 -2.46 3.19 10.09
N VAL A 63 -1.78 3.78 9.11
CA VAL A 63 -1.41 5.20 9.11
C VAL A 63 -1.82 5.82 7.78
N ASP A 64 -2.49 6.97 7.86
CA ASP A 64 -2.73 7.83 6.72
C ASP A 64 -1.59 8.86 6.60
N ILE A 65 -0.86 8.83 5.49
CA ILE A 65 0.21 9.78 5.16
C ILE A 65 -0.14 10.66 3.94
N SER A 66 -1.39 10.68 3.50
CA SER A 66 -1.86 11.45 2.33
C SER A 66 -1.47 12.92 2.40
N ASP A 67 -1.76 13.58 3.53
CA ASP A 67 -1.42 14.98 3.78
C ASP A 67 0.10 15.23 3.77
N LEU A 68 0.90 14.29 4.27
CA LEU A 68 2.35 14.41 4.24
C LEU A 68 2.88 14.35 2.81
N ILE A 69 2.39 13.41 2.00
CA ILE A 69 2.73 13.30 0.57
C ILE A 69 2.39 14.62 -0.14
N LEU A 70 1.21 15.19 0.09
CA LEU A 70 0.79 16.45 -0.52
C LEU A 70 1.72 17.62 -0.14
N ARG A 71 2.12 17.73 1.13
CA ARG A 71 3.08 18.76 1.56
C ARG A 71 4.43 18.63 0.87
N TYR A 72 4.90 17.39 0.68
CA TYR A 72 6.20 17.14 0.05
C TYR A 72 6.23 17.41 -1.46
N LYS A 73 5.08 17.39 -2.16
CA LYS A 73 5.02 17.77 -3.59
C LYS A 73 5.46 19.21 -3.85
N ASN A 74 5.33 20.10 -2.87
CA ASN A 74 5.76 21.49 -2.96
C ASN A 74 7.10 21.75 -2.26
N HIS A 75 7.80 20.70 -1.80
CA HIS A 75 9.05 20.84 -1.08
C HIS A 75 10.19 21.19 -2.04
N PRO A 76 11.10 22.12 -1.69
CA PRO A 76 12.16 22.60 -2.60
C PRO A 76 13.15 21.51 -3.07
N VAL A 77 13.25 20.40 -2.34
CA VAL A 77 14.09 19.24 -2.73
C VAL A 77 13.36 18.23 -3.62
N PHE A 78 12.04 18.34 -3.76
CA PHE A 78 11.27 17.46 -4.61
C PHE A 78 11.40 17.92 -6.06
N VAL A 79 12.21 17.20 -6.83
CA VAL A 79 12.32 17.39 -8.28
C VAL A 79 11.48 16.30 -8.95
N PRO A 80 10.36 16.63 -9.60
CA PRO A 80 9.58 15.65 -10.34
C PRO A 80 10.47 14.98 -11.38
N ARG A 81 10.44 13.64 -11.48
CA ARG A 81 11.09 12.97 -12.61
C ARG A 81 10.44 13.47 -13.88
N GLN A 82 11.22 14.04 -14.79
CA GLN A 82 10.76 14.32 -16.14
C GLN A 82 10.55 12.97 -16.82
N SER A 83 9.34 12.75 -17.34
CA SER A 83 9.03 11.58 -18.15
C SER A 83 9.87 11.64 -19.43
N GLU A 84 10.71 10.63 -19.67
CA GLU A 84 11.35 10.38 -20.97
C GLU A 84 10.33 9.89 -22.00
#